data_AF-A0A2U3H7Z3-F1
#
_entry.id   AF-A0A2U3H7Z3-F1
#
_cell.length_a   1.000
_cell.length_b   1.000
_cell.length_c   1.000
_cell.angle_alpha   90.00
_cell.angle_beta   90.00
_cell.angle_gamma   90.00
#
_symmetry.space_group_name_H-M   'P 1'
#
loop_
_entity.id
_entity.type
_entity.pdbx_description
1 polymer ?
#
loop_
_entity_poly.entity_id
_entity_poly.type
_entity_poly.pdbx_seq_one_letter_code
_entity_poly.pdbx_strand_id
1 'polypeptide(L)'
;MADTGIDDLSKYESGADPFTVAELEAIARFRENLSGIPDIAFKGFDADEIRRFASEHGLDEARKMLHWFSTDLLNGWWLAILSLKNNLPTGTDESARHSAAAARYVAHLTAQHLNACAKFEHAVTMWFLDLDTDLSSPLYLNRDGDE
;
A
#
# COMPACT_ATOMS: atom_id res chain seq x y z
N MET A 1 -4.96 10.57 -16.91
CA MET A 1 -5.91 10.19 -15.86
C MET A 1 -5.46 8.84 -15.36
N ALA A 2 -4.98 8.76 -14.13
CA ALA A 2 -4.57 7.49 -13.56
C ALA A 2 -5.83 6.68 -13.26
N ASP A 3 -5.98 5.58 -13.99
CA ASP A 3 -6.83 4.46 -13.61
C ASP A 3 -6.29 3.93 -12.28
N THR A 4 -6.89 4.34 -11.17
CA THR A 4 -6.46 4.00 -9.80
C THR A 4 -6.76 2.55 -9.44
N GLY A 5 -6.97 1.64 -10.40
CA GLY A 5 -7.23 0.21 -10.16
C GLY A 5 -8.54 -0.09 -9.40
N ILE A 6 -9.28 0.96 -9.06
CA ILE A 6 -10.58 0.97 -8.37
C ILE A 6 -11.71 0.99 -9.41
N ASP A 7 -11.41 0.84 -10.70
CA ASP A 7 -12.45 0.78 -11.72
C ASP A 7 -13.14 -0.58 -11.70
N ASP A 8 -14.45 -0.48 -11.66
CA ASP A 8 -15.46 -1.54 -11.67
C ASP A 8 -15.73 -2.32 -10.37
N LEU A 9 -16.70 -1.84 -9.57
CA LEU A 9 -17.29 -2.62 -8.46
C LEU A 9 -18.09 -3.82 -8.95
N SER A 10 -18.58 -3.82 -10.20
CA SER A 10 -19.45 -4.86 -10.72
C SER A 10 -18.75 -6.23 -10.79
N LYS A 11 -17.42 -6.25 -10.89
CA LYS A 11 -16.61 -7.48 -10.83
C LYS A 11 -16.74 -8.22 -9.49
N TYR A 12 -17.16 -7.53 -8.43
CA TYR A 12 -17.39 -8.13 -7.11
C TYR A 12 -18.85 -8.54 -6.90
N GLU A 13 -19.78 -8.15 -7.76
CA GLU A 13 -21.23 -8.43 -7.65
C GLU A 13 -21.64 -9.81 -8.19
N SER A 14 -20.71 -10.76 -8.33
CA SER A 14 -21.05 -12.10 -8.82
C SER A 14 -21.89 -12.89 -7.79
N GLY A 15 -22.96 -13.57 -8.22
CA GLY A 15 -23.79 -14.38 -7.32
C GLY A 15 -25.00 -13.63 -6.72
N ALA A 16 -25.47 -14.08 -5.56
CA ALA A 16 -26.83 -13.76 -5.08
C ALA A 16 -26.97 -12.43 -4.31
N ASP A 17 -25.90 -11.91 -3.72
CA ASP A 17 -25.97 -10.74 -2.83
C ASP A 17 -25.09 -9.58 -3.35
N PRO A 18 -25.68 -8.60 -4.08
CA PRO A 18 -24.99 -7.40 -4.53
C PRO A 18 -24.68 -6.46 -3.35
N PHE A 19 -23.96 -5.37 -3.62
CA PHE A 19 -23.74 -4.34 -2.61
C PHE A 19 -25.06 -3.70 -2.17
N THR A 20 -25.19 -3.43 -0.88
CA THR A 20 -26.25 -2.55 -0.38
C THR A 20 -25.90 -1.08 -0.58
N VAL A 21 -26.90 -0.19 -0.58
CA VAL A 21 -26.69 1.26 -0.69
C VAL A 21 -25.72 1.76 0.40
N ALA A 22 -25.88 1.28 1.64
CA ALA A 22 -25.05 1.70 2.75
C ALA A 22 -23.59 1.20 2.65
N GLU A 23 -23.37 0.03 2.02
CA GLU A 23 -22.02 -0.45 1.68
C GLU A 23 -21.38 0.39 0.59
N LEU A 24 -22.13 0.75 -0.46
CA LEU A 24 -21.64 1.65 -1.51
C LEU A 24 -21.24 3.02 -0.95
N GLU A 25 -22.01 3.57 -0.02
CA GLU A 25 -21.65 4.81 0.69
C GLU A 25 -20.39 4.66 1.55
N ALA A 26 -20.25 3.54 2.27
CA ALA A 26 -19.04 3.25 3.04
C ALA A 26 -17.80 3.11 2.14
N ILE A 27 -17.95 2.47 0.98
CA ILE A 27 -16.91 2.34 -0.04
C ILE A 27 -16.56 3.71 -0.64
N ALA A 28 -17.54 4.57 -0.90
CA ALA A 28 -17.31 5.94 -1.38
C ALA A 28 -16.48 6.76 -0.38
N ARG A 29 -16.86 6.75 0.90
CA ARG A 29 -16.08 7.41 1.98
C ARG A 29 -14.66 6.86 2.10
N PHE A 30 -14.51 5.54 1.97
CA PHE A 30 -13.18 4.91 1.93
C PHE A 30 -12.34 5.44 0.77
N ARG A 31 -12.91 5.56 -0.43
CA ARG A 31 -12.22 6.09 -1.61
C ARG A 31 -11.82 7.56 -1.44
N GLU A 32 -12.66 8.37 -0.82
CA GLU A 32 -12.33 9.75 -0.46
C GLU A 32 -11.13 9.82 0.50
N ASN A 33 -11.11 8.95 1.52
CA ASN A 33 -9.99 8.86 2.45
C ASN A 33 -8.68 8.40 1.79
N LEU A 34 -8.78 7.63 0.69
CA LEU A 34 -7.61 7.22 -0.10
C LEU A 34 -7.11 8.29 -1.08
N SER A 35 -7.85 9.37 -1.33
CA SER A 35 -7.46 10.39 -2.32
C SER A 35 -6.14 11.12 -1.99
N GLY A 36 -5.67 11.02 -0.74
CA GLY A 36 -4.36 11.52 -0.31
C GLY A 36 -3.21 10.52 -0.48
N ILE A 37 -3.49 9.27 -0.87
CA ILE A 37 -2.46 8.23 -1.07
C ILE A 37 -2.01 8.27 -2.54
N PRO A 38 -0.73 8.58 -2.82
CA PRO A 38 -0.24 8.66 -4.19
C PRO A 38 -0.17 7.29 -4.85
N ASP A 39 -0.37 7.26 -6.19
CA ASP A 39 -0.39 6.06 -7.02
C ASP A 39 0.80 5.11 -6.84
N ILE A 40 1.96 5.65 -6.43
CA ILE A 40 3.17 4.88 -6.17
C ILE A 40 2.97 3.83 -5.07
N ALA A 41 2.06 4.08 -4.11
CA ALA A 41 1.65 3.11 -3.11
C ALA A 41 1.03 1.84 -3.74
N PHE A 42 0.35 1.99 -4.88
CA PHE A 42 -0.38 0.92 -5.55
C PHE A 42 0.43 0.22 -6.64
N LYS A 43 1.33 0.95 -7.31
CA LYS A 43 2.23 0.38 -8.34
C LYS A 43 3.34 -0.47 -7.70
N GLY A 44 3.73 -0.11 -6.48
CA GLY A 44 4.83 -0.71 -5.73
C GLY A 44 6.14 0.02 -5.99
N PHE A 45 7.13 -0.28 -5.16
CA PHE A 45 8.49 0.25 -5.25
C PHE A 45 9.39 -0.74 -5.99
N ASP A 46 10.26 -0.23 -6.87
CA ASP A 46 11.37 -0.98 -7.45
C ASP A 46 12.71 -0.52 -6.84
N ALA A 47 13.64 -1.45 -6.62
CA ALA A 47 14.99 -1.15 -6.16
C ALA A 47 15.73 -0.21 -7.14
N ASP A 48 15.47 -0.32 -8.45
CA ASP A 48 16.01 0.61 -9.46
C ASP A 48 15.51 2.05 -9.24
N GLU A 49 14.26 2.22 -8.85
CA GLU A 49 13.67 3.53 -8.57
C GLU A 49 14.25 4.15 -7.30
N ILE A 50 14.48 3.33 -6.26
CA ILE A 50 15.17 3.77 -5.03
C ILE A 50 16.60 4.19 -5.35
N ARG A 51 17.32 3.41 -6.16
CA ARG A 51 18.68 3.73 -6.61
C ARG A 51 18.75 5.04 -7.38
N ARG A 52 17.86 5.23 -8.35
CA ARG A 52 17.77 6.47 -9.12
C ARG A 52 17.51 7.67 -8.22
N PHE A 53 16.53 7.55 -7.32
CA PHE A 53 16.20 8.63 -6.36
C PHE A 53 17.38 8.96 -5.43
N ALA A 54 18.05 7.93 -4.90
CA ALA A 54 19.24 8.11 -4.06
C ALA A 54 20.39 8.77 -4.82
N SER A 55 20.59 8.46 -6.10
CA SER A 55 21.60 9.11 -6.94
C SER A 55 21.25 10.57 -7.25
N GLU A 56 19.97 10.92 -7.39
CA GLU A 56 19.51 12.27 -7.71
C GLU A 56 19.48 13.19 -6.47
N HIS A 57 19.15 12.64 -5.29
CA HIS A 57 18.83 13.43 -4.09
C HIS A 57 19.68 13.09 -2.86
N GLY A 58 20.48 12.02 -2.91
CA GLY A 58 21.29 11.53 -1.81
C GLY A 58 20.62 10.45 -0.96
N LEU A 59 21.45 9.70 -0.22
CA LEU A 59 21.02 8.55 0.59
C LEU A 59 20.08 8.93 1.73
N ASP A 60 20.28 10.08 2.37
CA ASP A 60 19.43 10.51 3.49
C ASP A 60 18.02 10.86 3.04
N GLU A 61 17.86 11.47 1.86
CA GLU A 61 16.55 11.73 1.29
C GLU A 61 15.86 10.44 0.85
N ALA A 62 16.60 9.48 0.28
CA ALA A 62 16.06 8.16 -0.03
C ALA A 62 15.56 7.45 1.25
N ARG A 63 16.28 7.53 2.37
CA ARG A 63 15.84 6.99 3.66
C ARG A 63 14.57 7.66 4.17
N LYS A 64 14.45 8.98 4.07
CA LYS A 64 13.23 9.72 4.45
C LYS A 64 12.04 9.31 3.59
N MET A 65 12.24 9.17 2.28
CA MET A 65 11.23 8.69 1.35
C MET A 65 10.76 7.28 1.70
N LEU A 66 11.68 6.35 1.99
CA LEU A 66 11.33 4.99 2.39
C LEU A 66 10.59 4.95 3.73
N HIS A 67 11.02 5.78 4.70
CA HIS A 67 10.34 5.92 5.98
C HIS A 67 8.89 6.40 5.76
N TRP A 68 8.72 7.52 5.07
CA TRP A 68 7.40 8.07 4.74
C TRP A 68 6.51 7.07 4.00
N PHE A 69 7.05 6.33 3.03
CA PHE A 69 6.30 5.32 2.31
C PHE A 69 5.83 4.18 3.23
N SER A 70 6.70 3.72 4.13
CA SER A 70 6.34 2.67 5.09
C SER A 70 5.32 3.13 6.14
N THR A 71 5.48 4.34 6.68
CA THR A 71 4.66 4.81 7.80
C THR A 71 3.37 5.44 7.35
N ASP A 72 3.42 6.36 6.40
CA ASP A 72 2.29 7.23 6.10
C ASP A 72 1.43 6.58 5.01
N LEU A 73 2.06 5.92 4.04
CA LEU A 73 1.35 5.31 2.93
C LEU A 73 0.89 3.89 3.23
N LEU A 74 1.79 2.96 3.57
CA LEU A 74 1.40 1.57 3.80
C LEU A 74 0.55 1.40 5.06
N ASN A 75 0.87 2.06 6.18
CA ASN A 75 -0.01 1.98 7.36
C ASN A 75 -1.28 2.82 7.18
N GLY A 76 -1.20 3.99 6.54
CA GLY A 76 -2.39 4.80 6.25
C GLY A 76 -3.42 4.04 5.41
N TRP A 77 -2.95 3.34 4.37
CA TRP A 77 -3.79 2.47 3.55
C TRP A 77 -4.37 1.31 4.37
N TRP A 78 -3.56 0.66 5.21
CA TRP A 78 -4.04 -0.41 6.09
C TRP A 78 -5.15 0.06 7.05
N LEU A 79 -4.96 1.21 7.69
CA LEU A 79 -5.94 1.80 8.59
C LEU A 79 -7.24 2.16 7.86
N ALA A 80 -7.16 2.64 6.62
CA ALA A 80 -8.33 2.87 5.78
C ALA A 80 -9.09 1.56 5.48
N ILE A 81 -8.38 0.46 5.17
CA ILE A 81 -8.98 -0.87 4.97
C ILE A 81 -9.66 -1.37 6.25
N LEU A 82 -9.00 -1.24 7.40
CA LEU A 82 -9.56 -1.62 8.70
C LEU A 82 -10.81 -0.80 9.06
N SER A 83 -10.78 0.51 8.78
CA SER A 83 -11.92 1.41 8.97
C SER A 83 -13.10 0.98 8.10
N LEU A 84 -12.87 0.68 6.81
CA LEU A 84 -13.91 0.15 5.93
C LEU A 84 -14.49 -1.15 6.49
N LYS A 85 -13.64 -2.12 6.84
CA LYS A 85 -14.07 -3.42 7.39
C LYS A 85 -14.94 -3.31 8.64
N ASN A 86 -14.65 -2.32 9.50
CA ASN A 86 -15.41 -2.08 10.73
C ASN A 86 -16.70 -1.27 10.51
N ASN A 87 -16.72 -0.41 9.48
CA ASN A 87 -17.85 0.47 9.19
C ASN A 87 -18.81 -0.09 8.13
N LEU A 88 -18.53 -1.27 7.56
CA LEU A 88 -19.47 -1.96 6.67
C LEU A 88 -20.72 -2.35 7.48
N PRO A 89 -21.91 -1.88 7.08
CA PRO A 89 -23.14 -2.18 7.80
C PRO A 89 -23.47 -3.67 7.69
N THR A 90 -23.99 -4.22 8.79
CA THR A 90 -24.48 -5.60 8.83
C THR A 90 -25.71 -5.70 7.95
N GLY A 91 -25.65 -6.52 6.90
CA GLY A 91 -26.81 -6.85 6.08
C GLY A 91 -27.97 -7.30 6.98
N THR A 92 -29.19 -6.89 6.64
CA THR A 92 -30.41 -7.19 7.40
C THR A 92 -30.59 -8.71 7.62
N ASP A 93 -31.01 -9.04 8.85
CA ASP A 93 -31.37 -10.37 9.38
C ASP A 93 -30.28 -11.47 9.33
N GLU A 94 -29.46 -11.44 10.38
CA GLU A 94 -28.64 -12.50 11.00
C GLU A 94 -27.57 -13.25 10.15
N SER A 95 -26.46 -13.54 10.84
CA SER A 95 -25.26 -14.30 10.44
C SER A 95 -24.16 -13.55 9.67
N ALA A 96 -24.46 -12.78 8.62
CA ALA A 96 -23.42 -12.12 7.81
C ALA A 96 -23.18 -10.65 8.23
N ARG A 97 -21.92 -10.28 8.54
CA ARG A 97 -21.54 -8.91 8.92
C ARG A 97 -21.62 -7.89 7.75
N HIS A 98 -21.80 -8.32 6.50
CA HIS A 98 -21.90 -7.53 5.25
C HIS A 98 -22.18 -8.47 4.06
N SER A 99 -22.53 -7.93 2.88
CA SER A 99 -22.82 -8.69 1.66
C SER A 99 -21.62 -9.50 1.15
N ALA A 100 -21.88 -10.56 0.38
CA ALA A 100 -20.83 -11.35 -0.24
C ALA A 100 -19.97 -10.51 -1.21
N ALA A 101 -20.57 -9.53 -1.90
CA ALA A 101 -19.86 -8.57 -2.73
C ALA A 101 -18.89 -7.70 -1.91
N ALA A 102 -19.35 -7.14 -0.78
CA ALA A 102 -18.52 -6.38 0.15
C ALA A 102 -17.35 -7.20 0.71
N ALA A 103 -17.59 -8.48 1.04
CA ALA A 103 -16.54 -9.37 1.55
C ALA A 103 -15.43 -9.58 0.52
N ARG A 104 -15.78 -9.81 -0.76
CA ARG A 104 -14.81 -9.96 -1.86
C ARG A 104 -14.04 -8.67 -2.13
N TYR A 105 -14.72 -7.52 -2.07
CA TYR A 105 -14.08 -6.23 -2.25
C TYR A 105 -13.02 -5.98 -1.16
N VAL A 106 -13.36 -6.20 0.12
CA VAL A 106 -12.41 -6.06 1.23
C VAL A 106 -11.26 -7.06 1.12
N ALA A 107 -11.54 -8.31 0.74
CA ALA A 107 -10.50 -9.32 0.54
C ALA A 107 -9.54 -8.92 -0.60
N HIS A 108 -10.06 -8.37 -1.69
CA HIS A 108 -9.25 -7.85 -2.79
C HIS A 108 -8.35 -6.70 -2.35
N LEU A 109 -8.90 -5.70 -1.65
CA LEU A 109 -8.13 -4.57 -1.12
C LEU A 109 -7.01 -5.03 -0.16
N THR A 110 -7.34 -6.00 0.70
CA THR A 110 -6.37 -6.61 1.62
C THR A 110 -5.24 -7.29 0.85
N ALA A 111 -5.57 -8.06 -0.20
CA ALA A 111 -4.56 -8.73 -1.02
C ALA A 111 -3.67 -7.73 -1.78
N GLN A 112 -4.24 -6.64 -2.30
CA GLN A 112 -3.48 -5.57 -2.95
C GLN A 112 -2.49 -4.91 -1.98
N HIS A 113 -2.94 -4.61 -0.76
CA HIS A 113 -2.09 -4.04 0.29
C HIS A 113 -0.95 -4.97 0.67
N LEU A 114 -1.24 -6.25 0.94
CA LEU A 114 -0.21 -7.25 1.27
C LEU A 114 0.82 -7.41 0.15
N ASN A 115 0.38 -7.39 -1.11
CA ASN A 115 1.28 -7.43 -2.25
C ASN A 115 2.16 -6.17 -2.34
N ALA A 116 1.62 -4.99 -2.03
CA ALA A 116 2.41 -3.75 -1.96
C ALA A 116 3.47 -3.80 -0.84
N CYS A 117 3.12 -4.32 0.34
CA CYS A 117 4.08 -4.57 1.41
C CYS A 117 5.19 -5.52 0.97
N ALA A 118 4.85 -6.65 0.37
CA ALA A 118 5.84 -7.62 -0.10
C ALA A 118 6.80 -7.02 -1.15
N LYS A 119 6.28 -6.21 -2.09
CA LYS A 119 7.12 -5.50 -3.06
C LYS A 119 8.04 -4.48 -2.39
N PHE A 120 7.51 -3.71 -1.45
CA PHE A 120 8.31 -2.73 -0.70
C PHE A 120 9.42 -3.41 0.10
N GLU A 121 9.10 -4.47 0.85
CA GLU A 121 10.08 -5.27 1.59
C GLU A 121 11.17 -5.82 0.68
N HIS A 122 10.79 -6.36 -0.48
CA HIS A 122 11.73 -6.86 -1.46
C HIS A 122 12.65 -5.76 -2.00
N ALA A 123 12.09 -4.63 -2.44
CA ALA A 123 12.84 -3.51 -3.01
C ALA A 123 13.83 -2.89 -2.00
N VAL A 124 13.38 -2.69 -0.76
CA VAL A 124 14.23 -2.18 0.33
C VAL A 124 15.35 -3.17 0.66
N THR A 125 15.03 -4.47 0.73
CA THR A 125 16.04 -5.52 0.98
C THR A 125 17.10 -5.53 -0.11
N MET A 126 16.68 -5.53 -1.38
CA MET A 126 17.62 -5.50 -2.52
C MET A 126 18.49 -4.24 -2.50
N TRP A 127 17.92 -3.07 -2.20
CA TRP A 127 18.67 -1.83 -2.10
C TRP A 127 19.70 -1.85 -0.96
N PHE A 128 19.35 -2.37 0.22
CA PHE A 128 20.32 -2.53 1.31
C PHE A 128 21.43 -3.53 0.98
N LEU A 129 21.09 -4.65 0.33
CA LEU A 129 22.10 -5.62 -0.12
C LEU A 129 23.05 -5.01 -1.16
N ASP A 130 22.54 -4.19 -2.08
CA ASP A 130 23.37 -3.45 -3.04
C ASP A 130 24.31 -2.47 -2.30
N LEU A 131 23.82 -1.76 -1.28
CA LEU A 131 24.66 -0.87 -0.46
C LEU A 131 25.76 -1.61 0.32
N ASP A 132 25.47 -2.81 0.82
CA ASP A 132 26.42 -3.63 1.58
C ASP A 132 27.45 -4.32 0.67
N THR A 133 27.06 -4.66 -0.57
CA THR A 133 27.94 -5.33 -1.55
C THR A 133 28.77 -4.36 -2.37
N ASP A 134 28.41 -3.09 -2.41
CA ASP A 134 29.25 -2.02 -2.94
C ASP A 134 30.38 -1.68 -1.94
N LEU A 135 31.34 -2.60 -1.80
CA LEU A 135 32.57 -2.47 -1.01
C LEU A 135 33.53 -1.38 -1.54
N SER A 136 33.07 -0.53 -2.47
CA SER A 136 33.72 0.72 -2.89
C SER A 136 33.01 1.97 -2.35
N SER A 137 31.92 1.80 -1.59
CA SER A 137 31.08 2.89 -1.08
C SER A 137 31.74 3.62 0.10
N PRO A 138 31.77 4.98 0.10
CA PRO A 138 32.40 5.79 1.15
C PRO A 138 31.84 5.56 2.57
N LEU A 139 30.70 4.88 2.69
CA LEU A 139 30.07 4.53 3.98
C LEU A 139 30.93 3.56 4.82
N TYR A 140 31.84 2.80 4.18
CA TYR A 140 32.78 1.92 4.88
C TYR A 140 34.16 2.53 5.12
N LEU A 141 34.52 3.62 4.44
CA LEU A 141 35.83 4.27 4.59
C LEU A 141 35.91 5.22 5.80
N ASN A 142 34.77 5.60 6.39
CA ASN A 142 34.72 6.48 7.56
C ASN A 142 34.48 5.76 8.89
N ARG A 143 34.46 4.41 8.91
CA ARG A 143 34.26 3.66 10.17
C ARG A 143 35.56 3.20 10.84
N ASP A 144 36.67 3.15 10.11
CA ASP A 144 37.97 2.72 10.63
C ASP A 144 38.97 3.88 10.81
N GLY A 145 38.46 5.11 10.91
CA GLY A 145 39.26 6.33 10.80
C GLY A 145 39.26 7.29 11.99
N ASP A 146 38.71 6.93 13.15
CA ASP A 146 38.89 7.72 14.39
C ASP A 146 38.98 6.78 15.61
N GLU A 147 40.25 6.62 16.05
CA GLU A 147 40.83 6.17 17.34
C GLU A 147 40.52 4.77 17.91
#